data_AF-A0A966I1P2-F1
#
_entry.id   AF-A0A966I1P2-F1
#
_cell.length_a   1.000
_cell.length_b   1.000
_cell.length_c   1.000
_cell.angle_alpha   90.00
_cell.angle_beta   90.00
_cell.angle_gamma   90.00
#
_symmetry.space_group_name_H-M   'P 1'
#
loop_
_entity.id
_entity.type
_entity.pdbx_description
1 polymer ?
#
loop_
_entity_poly.entity_id
_entity_poly.type
_entity_poly.pdbx_seq_one_letter_code
_entity_poly.pdbx_strand_id
1 'polypeptide(L)' 'MKKKSAQKWHGTDRQCRGVIIEHLRGHPKATKKQLQKLWNDHSQIERCISSLIEDQLIEKKSAHYALVD' A
#
# COMPACT_ATOMS: atom_id res chain seq x y z
N MET A 1 -10.55 -9.52 24.82
CA MET A 1 -9.46 -8.54 25.01
C MET A 1 -8.78 -8.28 23.66
N LYS A 2 -8.99 -7.10 23.06
CA LYS A 2 -8.29 -6.71 21.81
C LYS A 2 -6.82 -6.53 22.15
N LYS A 3 -5.94 -7.44 21.72
CA LYS A 3 -4.48 -7.28 21.85
C LYS A 3 -4.09 -6.03 21.06
N LYS A 4 -3.83 -4.93 21.76
CA LYS A 4 -3.08 -3.79 21.21
C LYS A 4 -1.65 -4.29 21.03
N SER A 5 -1.36 -4.87 19.87
CA SER A 5 0.01 -5.22 19.51
C SER A 5 0.82 -3.93 19.46
N ALA A 6 1.86 -3.89 20.28
CA ALA A 6 2.86 -2.85 20.42
C ALA A 6 3.13 -2.12 19.10
N GLN A 7 3.30 -0.79 19.18
CA GLN A 7 3.91 0.02 18.13
C GLN A 7 5.22 -0.63 17.67
N LYS A 8 5.15 -1.47 16.65
CA LYS A 8 6.30 -2.00 15.94
C LYS A 8 6.83 -0.86 15.09
N TRP A 9 7.78 -0.11 15.64
CA TRP A 9 8.52 0.95 14.98
C TRP A 9 9.52 0.43 13.92
N HIS A 10 9.17 -0.63 13.20
CA HIS A 10 9.93 -1.10 12.04
C HIS A 10 9.08 -0.91 10.80
N GLY A 11 9.45 0.06 9.96
CA GLY A 11 8.76 0.33 8.70
C GLY A 11 7.38 0.95 8.92
N THR A 12 7.28 2.26 9.13
CA THR A 12 5.98 2.90 9.39
C THR A 12 5.05 2.81 8.18
N ASP A 13 3.73 2.91 8.41
CA ASP A 13 2.75 2.98 7.31
C ASP A 13 3.07 4.07 6.30
N ARG A 14 3.68 5.18 6.76
CA ARG A 14 4.16 6.25 5.87
C ARG A 14 5.21 5.75 4.88
N GLN A 15 6.17 4.92 5.32
CA GLN A 15 7.19 4.35 4.44
C GLN A 15 6.58 3.35 3.46
N CYS A 16 5.71 2.44 3.95
CA CYS A 16 5.01 1.48 3.09
C CYS A 16 4.19 2.20 2.01
N ARG A 17 3.43 3.25 2.39
CA ARG A 17 2.70 4.11 1.45
C ARG A 17 3.63 4.76 0.42
N GLY A 18 4.75 5.32 0.86
CA GLY A 18 5.73 5.94 -0.03
C GLY A 18 6.28 4.96 -1.08
N VAL A 19 6.58 3.73 -0.68
CA VAL A 19 7.05 2.67 -1.60
C VAL A 19 5.98 2.32 -2.64
N ILE A 20 4.70 2.24 -2.24
CA ILE A 20 3.59 1.98 -3.18
C ILE A 20 3.47 3.10 -4.21
N ILE A 21 3.45 4.36 -3.76
CA ILE A 21 3.33 5.53 -4.64
C ILE A 21 4.50 5.58 -5.61
N GLU A 22 5.73 5.42 -5.12
CA GLU A 22 6.92 5.45 -5.96
C GLU A 22 6.92 4.32 -7.00
N HIS A 23 6.51 3.12 -6.61
CA HIS A 23 6.38 2.02 -7.56
C HIS A 23 5.34 2.31 -8.65
N LEU A 24 4.18 2.89 -8.29
CA LEU A 24 3.13 3.24 -9.25
C LEU A 24 3.51 4.37 -10.20
N ARG A 25 4.41 5.29 -9.80
CA ARG A 25 4.99 6.29 -10.72
C ARG A 25 5.76 5.64 -11.87
N GLY A 26 6.51 4.58 -11.59
CA GLY A 26 7.23 3.81 -12.62
C GLY A 26 6.38 2.73 -13.30
N HIS A 27 5.34 2.26 -12.62
CA HIS A 27 4.50 1.12 -13.05
C HIS A 27 3.01 1.43 -12.85
N PRO A 28 2.40 2.28 -13.70
CA PRO A 28 1.03 2.78 -13.52
C PRO A 28 -0.07 1.70 -13.64
N LYS A 29 0.31 0.44 -13.88
CA LYS A 29 -0.61 -0.71 -13.98
C LYS A 29 -0.19 -1.87 -13.08
N ALA A 30 0.36 -1.57 -11.89
CA ALA A 30 0.80 -2.59 -10.96
C ALA A 30 -0.38 -3.40 -10.38
N THR A 31 -0.28 -4.72 -10.43
CA THR A 31 -1.27 -5.63 -9.84
C THR A 31 -1.15 -5.69 -8.32
N LYS A 32 -2.21 -6.16 -7.62
CA LYS A 32 -2.18 -6.39 -6.17
C LYS A 32 -0.98 -7.25 -5.75
N LYS A 33 -0.68 -8.30 -6.52
CA LYS A 33 0.44 -9.22 -6.27
C LYS A 33 1.80 -8.53 -6.41
N GLN A 34 1.95 -7.60 -7.37
CA GLN A 34 3.18 -6.82 -7.51
C GLN A 34 3.36 -5.88 -6.32
N LEU A 35 2.30 -5.16 -5.93
CA LEU A 35 2.34 -4.30 -4.76
C LEU A 35 2.70 -5.09 -3.50
N GLN A 36 2.04 -6.22 -3.22
CA GLN A 36 2.31 -7.05 -2.05
C GLN A 36 3.75 -7.56 -1.95
N LYS A 37 4.52 -7.61 -3.05
CA LYS A 37 5.94 -7.99 -3.03
C LYS A 37 6.87 -6.84 -2.62
N LEU A 38 6.38 -5.60 -2.61
CA LEU A 38 7.16 -4.42 -2.24
C LEU A 38 7.40 -4.32 -0.73
N TRP A 39 6.66 -5.09 0.07
CA TRP A 39 6.69 -4.99 1.52
C TRP A 39 6.45 -6.35 2.17
N ASN A 40 7.31 -6.71 3.12
CA ASN A 40 7.29 -8.04 3.74
C ASN A 40 6.04 -8.28 4.62
N ASP A 41 5.50 -7.24 5.25
CA ASP A 41 4.28 -7.36 6.05
C ASP A 41 3.03 -7.22 5.16
N HIS A 42 2.44 -8.35 4.81
CA HIS A 42 1.24 -8.43 3.98
C HIS A 42 0.04 -7.69 4.58
N SER A 43 -0.14 -7.73 5.91
CA SER A 43 -1.25 -7.02 6.56
C SER A 43 -1.04 -5.51 6.52
N GLN A 44 0.20 -5.06 6.69
CA GLN A 44 0.54 -3.66 6.61
C GLN A 44 0.34 -3.09 5.21
N ILE A 45 0.82 -3.79 4.16
CA ILE A 45 0.67 -3.29 2.80
C ILE A 45 -0.78 -3.29 2.33
N GLU A 46 -1.58 -4.29 2.72
CA GLU A 46 -3.01 -4.27 2.40
C GLU A 46 -3.73 -3.10 3.06
N ARG A 47 -3.43 -2.82 4.34
CA ARG A 47 -3.96 -1.63 5.02
C ARG A 47 -3.49 -0.33 4.37
N CYS A 48 -2.23 -0.25 3.94
CA CYS A 48 -1.70 0.91 3.25
C CYS A 48 -2.39 1.13 1.90
N ILE A 49 -2.57 0.08 1.09
CA ILE A 49 -3.32 0.15 -0.17
C ILE A 49 -4.73 0.67 0.08
N SER A 50 -5.45 0.12 1.07
CA SER A 50 -6.79 0.60 1.40
C SER A 50 -6.80 2.07 1.81
N SER A 51 -5.89 2.49 2.69
CA SER A 51 -5.80 3.89 3.11
C SER A 51 -5.45 4.84 1.96
N LEU A 52 -4.62 4.41 0.99
CA LEU A 52 -4.27 5.22 -0.17
C LEU A 52 -5.46 5.41 -1.13
N ILE A 53 -6.37 4.43 -1.20
CA ILE A 53 -7.62 4.52 -1.97
C ILE A 53 -8.60 5.45 -1.24
N GLU A 54 -8.75 5.29 0.08
CA GLU A 54 -9.57 6.17 0.92
C GLU A 54 -9.10 7.63 0.83
N ASP A 55 -7.78 7.84 0.82
CA ASP A 55 -7.15 9.15 0.66
C ASP A 55 -7.18 9.68 -0.79
N GLN A 56 -7.75 8.94 -1.76
CA GLN A 56 -7.79 9.28 -3.19
C GLN A 56 -6.42 9.57 -3.82
N LEU A 57 -5.37 8.88 -3.34
CA LEU A 57 -4.02 8.98 -3.89
C LEU A 57 -3.74 7.91 -4.95
N ILE A 58 -4.40 6.77 -4.82
CA ILE A 58 -4.37 5.70 -5.81
C ILE A 58 -5.80 5.24 -6.05
N GLU A 59 -6.03 4.64 -7.21
CA GLU A 59 -7.31 4.04 -7.54
C GLU A 59 -7.15 2.57 -7.95
N LYS A 60 -8.18 1.79 -7.65
CA LYS A 60 -8.27 0.40 -8.07
C LYS A 60 -9.02 0.32 -9.40
N LYS A 61 -8.31 -0.03 -10.47
CA LYS A 61 -8.91 -0.44 -11.75
C LYS A 61 -9.27 -1.93 -11.72
N SER A 62 -9.89 -2.42 -12.80
CA SER A 62 -10.43 -3.78 -12.89
C SER A 62 -9.43 -4.89 -12.52
N ALA A 63 -8.13 -4.70 -12.78
CA ALA A 63 -7.08 -5.69 -12.49
C ALA A 63 -5.79 -5.13 -11.86
N HIS A 64 -5.66 -3.82 -11.74
CA HIS A 64 -4.43 -3.15 -11.29
C HIS A 64 -4.75 -1.89 -10.50
N TYR A 65 -3.72 -1.30 -9.89
CA TYR A 65 -3.77 0.01 -9.26
C TYR A 65 -2.98 1.01 -10.09
N ALA A 66 -3.43 2.26 -10.03
CA ALA A 66 -2.80 3.41 -10.67
C ALA A 66 -2.82 4.59 -9.69
N LEU A 67 -1.96 5.59 -9.92
CA LEU A 67 -2.14 6.90 -9.27
C LEU A 67 -3.42 7.54 -9.82
N VAL A 68 -4.09 8.32 -8.98
CA VAL A 68 -5.15 9.21 -9.46
C VAL A 68 -4.48 10.31 -10.27
N ASP A 69 -4.98 10.55 -11.49
CA ASP A 69 -4.54 11.65 -12.37
C ASP A 69 -4.94 13.03 -11.83
#